data_AF-L8P6P0-F1
#
_entry.id   AF-L8P6P0-F1
#
_cell.length_a   1.000
_cell.length_b   1.000
_cell.length_c   1.000
_cell.angle_alpha   90.00
_cell.angle_beta   90.00
_cell.angle_gamma   90.00
#
_symmetry.space_group_name_H-M   'P 1'
#
loop_
_entity.id
_entity.type
_entity.pdbx_description
1 polymer ?
#
loop_
_entity_poly.entity_id
_entity_poly.type
_entity_poly.pdbx_seq_one_letter_code
_entity_poly.pdbx_strand_id
1 'polypeptide(L)' 'MTDEHESLDYLWDGTEDGWVVITSDLGLGTIYNTETRMALLLEDETEYEHAIQAMREHGRPFLDSIP' A
#
# COMPACT_ATOMS: atom_id res chain seq x y z
N MET A 1 0.22 8.98 27.13
CA MET A 1 -0.74 8.56 26.09
C MET A 1 -0.05 8.84 24.79
N THR A 2 0.73 7.86 24.36
CA THR A 2 1.39 7.89 23.06
C THR A 2 0.28 7.55 22.08
N ASP A 3 -0.12 8.50 21.26
CA ASP A 3 -0.88 8.20 20.05
C ASP A 3 -0.08 7.15 19.29
N GLU A 4 -0.55 5.91 19.37
CA GLU A 4 -0.05 4.78 18.61
C GLU A 4 -0.35 5.12 17.15
N HIS A 5 0.63 5.75 16.50
CA HIS A 5 0.90 5.45 15.11
C HIS A 5 1.08 3.93 15.05
N GLU A 6 -0.02 3.19 14.91
CA GLU A 6 0.00 1.86 14.31
C GLU A 6 0.53 2.08 12.90
N SER A 7 1.86 2.17 12.81
CA SER A 7 2.53 2.31 11.55
C SER A 7 2.09 1.13 10.70
N LEU A 8 1.86 1.41 9.42
CA LEU A 8 1.59 0.39 8.42
C LEU A 8 2.57 -0.79 8.51
N ASP A 9 3.76 -0.62 9.11
CA ASP A 9 4.73 -1.68 9.45
C ASP A 9 4.12 -2.90 10.16
N TYR A 10 3.03 -2.76 10.93
CA TYR A 10 2.37 -3.94 11.52
C TYR A 10 1.56 -4.76 10.51
N LEU A 11 1.00 -4.12 9.49
CA LEU A 11 0.21 -4.78 8.44
C LEU A 11 1.06 -5.17 7.22
N TRP A 12 2.05 -4.35 6.87
CA TRP A 12 2.83 -4.50 5.65
C TRP A 12 4.00 -3.50 5.57
N ASP A 13 5.22 -3.99 5.34
CA ASP A 13 6.45 -3.18 5.30
C ASP A 13 7.02 -2.95 3.89
N GLY A 14 6.32 -3.39 2.82
CA GLY A 14 6.83 -3.25 1.45
C GLY A 14 7.66 -4.43 0.92
N THR A 15 8.16 -5.30 1.80
CA THR A 15 9.18 -6.28 1.46
C THR A 15 8.62 -7.58 0.90
N GLU A 16 7.36 -7.90 1.16
CA GLU A 16 6.71 -9.12 0.70
C GLU A 16 6.39 -9.09 -0.80
N ASP A 17 6.47 -10.26 -1.45
CA ASP A 17 6.06 -10.43 -2.84
C ASP A 17 4.53 -10.46 -3.00
N GLY A 18 4.05 -10.30 -4.24
CA GLY A 18 2.63 -10.34 -4.57
C GLY A 18 1.86 -9.04 -4.30
N TRP A 19 2.50 -8.04 -3.71
CA TRP A 19 1.92 -6.72 -3.50
C TRP A 19 2.05 -5.81 -4.73
N VAL A 20 0.94 -5.18 -5.10
CA VAL A 20 0.83 -4.25 -6.24
C VAL A 20 0.12 -2.98 -5.79
N VAL A 21 0.51 -1.84 -6.36
CA VAL A 21 -0.23 -0.58 -6.18
C VAL A 21 -1.26 -0.46 -7.29
N ILE A 22 -2.50 -0.15 -6.93
CA ILE A 22 -3.56 0.18 -7.87
C ILE A 22 -3.75 1.69 -7.84
N THR A 23 -3.23 2.35 -8.87
CA THR A 23 -3.40 3.79 -9.11
C THR A 23 -4.64 3.97 -9.98
N SER A 24 -5.81 3.90 -9.36
CA SER A 24 -7.08 4.19 -10.03
C SER A 24 -7.68 5.47 -9.48
N ASP A 25 -8.65 6.05 -10.20
CA ASP A 25 -9.40 7.22 -9.73
C ASP A 25 -10.27 6.94 -8.48
N LEU A 26 -10.29 5.69 -8.00
CA LEU A 26 -10.99 5.26 -6.78
C LEU A 26 -10.11 5.46 -5.55
N GLY A 27 -9.98 6.71 -5.10
CA GLY A 27 -9.31 7.08 -3.84
C GLY A 27 -7.85 7.51 -3.98
N LEU A 28 -7.17 7.69 -2.84
CA LEU A 28 -5.75 8.10 -2.80
C LEU A 28 -4.84 7.03 -3.38
N GLY A 29 -5.18 5.75 -3.17
CA GLY A 29 -4.56 4.58 -3.80
C GLY A 29 -4.88 3.32 -3.00
N THR A 30 -4.89 2.16 -3.66
CA THR A 30 -5.13 0.86 -2.99
C THR A 30 -3.92 -0.03 -3.18
N ILE A 31 -3.43 -0.61 -2.09
CA ILE A 31 -2.39 -1.62 -2.13
C ILE A 31 -3.06 -2.99 -2.10
N TYR A 32 -2.76 -3.84 -3.06
CA TYR A 32 -3.42 -5.13 -3.22
C TYR A 32 -2.40 -6.26 -3.25
N ASN A 33 -2.65 -7.32 -2.48
CA ASN A 33 -1.88 -8.55 -2.56
C ASN A 33 -2.58 -9.54 -3.50
N THR A 34 -1.94 -9.89 -4.60
CA THR A 34 -2.50 -10.81 -5.61
C THR A 34 -2.57 -12.26 -5.16
N GLU A 35 -1.75 -12.65 -4.17
CA GLU A 35 -1.70 -14.02 -3.67
C GLU A 35 -2.77 -14.27 -2.60
N THR A 36 -2.86 -13.38 -1.61
CA THR A 36 -3.81 -13.49 -0.49
C THR A 36 -5.16 -12.85 -0.78
N ARG A 37 -5.24 -12.05 -1.85
CA ARG A 37 -6.40 -11.23 -2.24
C ARG A 37 -6.79 -10.19 -1.20
N MET A 38 -5.83 -9.78 -0.38
CA MET A 38 -6.02 -8.75 0.63
C MET A 38 -5.82 -7.36 0.01
N ALA A 39 -6.66 -6.42 0.41
CA ALA A 39 -6.55 -5.02 0.01
C ALA A 39 -6.30 -4.16 1.26
N LEU A 40 -5.34 -3.25 1.16
CA LEU A 40 -5.09 -2.20 2.12
C LEU A 40 -5.57 -0.88 1.52
N LEU A 41 -6.54 -0.28 2.19
CA LEU A 41 -7.02 1.05 1.86
C LEU A 41 -6.21 2.05 2.68
N LEU A 42 -5.61 3.03 2.01
CA LEU A 42 -4.86 4.09 2.64
C LEU A 42 -5.81 5.27 2.82
N GLU A 43 -6.11 5.60 4.08
CA GLU A 43 -7.09 6.64 4.43
C GLU A 43 -6.43 8.01 4.64
N ASP A 44 -5.12 8.04 4.88
CA ASP A 44 -4.32 9.26 5.09
C ASP A 44 -3.33 9.52 3.94
N GLU A 45 -3.16 10.79 3.57
CA GLU A 45 -2.28 11.21 2.47
C GLU A 45 -0.79 10.98 2.81
N THR A 46 -0.39 11.13 4.06
CA THR A 46 0.96 10.86 4.56
C THR A 46 1.28 9.38 4.52
N GLU A 47 0.33 8.54 4.95
CA GLU A 47 0.43 7.09 4.87
C GLU A 47 0.52 6.61 3.42
N TYR A 48 -0.27 7.25 2.54
CA TYR A 48 -0.20 7.01 1.12
C TYR A 48 1.19 7.32 0.55
N GLU A 49 1.72 8.52 0.77
CA GLU A 49 3.04 8.90 0.27
C GLU A 49 4.14 7.95 0.75
N HIS A 50 4.13 7.60 2.05
CA HIS A 50 5.10 6.68 2.63
C HIS A 50 5.00 5.28 2.02
N ALA A 51 3.79 4.74 1.88
CA ALA A 51 3.57 3.42 1.31
C ALA A 51 3.96 3.35 -0.18
N ILE A 52 3.66 4.40 -0.96
CA ILE A 52 4.08 4.50 -2.36
C ILE A 52 5.59 4.59 -2.50
N GLN A 53 6.26 5.32 -1.61
CA GLN A 53 7.71 5.38 -1.59
C GLN A 53 8.31 4.00 -1.30
N ALA A 54 7.82 3.29 -0.28
CA ALA A 54 8.25 1.93 0.04
C ALA A 54 8.05 0.97 -1.15
N MET A 55 6.89 1.02 -1.80
CA MET A 55 6.62 0.24 -3.02
C MET A 55 7.66 0.47 -4.11
N ARG A 56 8.04 1.73 -4.36
CA ARG A 56 9.04 2.09 -5.37
C ARG A 56 10.43 1.60 -4.97
N GLU A 57 10.82 1.77 -3.72
CA GLU A 57 12.10 1.32 -3.18
C GLU A 57 12.26 -0.20 -3.30
N HIS A 58 11.18 -0.95 -3.09
CA HIS A 58 11.14 -2.40 -3.24
C HIS A 58 10.85 -2.88 -4.68
N GLY A 59 10.69 -1.97 -5.65
CA GLY A 59 10.46 -2.32 -7.05
C GLY A 59 9.13 -3.01 -7.33
N ARG A 60 8.11 -2.74 -6.50
CA ARG A 60 6.77 -3.32 -6.62
C ARG A 60 6.01 -2.73 -7.82
N PRO A 61 5.19 -3.53 -8.52
CA PRO A 61 4.49 -3.08 -9.71
C PRO A 61 3.33 -2.12 -9.39
N PHE A 62 3.11 -1.19 -10.32
CA PHE A 62 2.01 -0.24 -10.31
C PHE A 62 1.06 -0.60 -11.45
N LEU A 63 -0.24 -0.68 -11.15
CA LEU A 63 -1.31 -1.02 -12.07
C LEU A 63 -2.31 0.13 -12.16
N ASP A 64 -2.67 0.51 -13.37
CA ASP A 64 -3.66 1.57 -13.62
C ASP A 64 -5.11 1.09 -13.38
N SER A 65 -5.31 -0.22 -13.21
CA SER A 65 -6.62 -0.84 -12.96
C SER A 65 -6.48 -2.15 -12.19
N ILE A 66 -7.52 -2.52 -11.42
CA ILE A 66 -7.65 -3.86 -10.86
C ILE A 66 -7.76 -4.88 -12.01
N PRO A 67 -6.93 -5.93 -12.07
CA PRO A 67 -7.09 -7.00 -13.05
C PRO A 67 -8.35 -7.84 -12.83
#